data_AF-A0AAE0FJH4-F1
#
_entry.id   AF-A0AAE0FJH4-F1
#
_cell.length_a   1.000
_cell.length_b   1.000
_cell.length_c   1.000
_cell.angle_alpha   90.00
_cell.angle_beta   90.00
_cell.angle_gamma   90.00
#
_symmetry.space_group_name_H-M   'P 1'
#
loop_
_entity.id
_entity.type
_entity.pdbx_description
1 polymer ?
#
loop_
_entity_poly.entity_id
_entity_poly.type
_entity_poly.pdbx_seq_one_letter_code
_entity_poly.pdbx_strand_id
1 'polypeptide(L)'
;MASEGSLQPACALAPYRADLPFLFFGEEIDVLVRMWTRGWDVFAPPSTVVYHLWSRQHRPTFSQEVPQKPEVKAASQHKVLQLLGAGGAHGPHTQSGEAGPSADPLSATSCGPLLPSSALGSDRSLADFERFCGVNFAKRSVTQHAKCGGLEEAAFQESVADSILSMLQNVALSPQ
;
A
#
# COMPACT_ATOMS: atom_id res chain seq x y z
N MET A 1 28.09 5.19 -14.51
CA MET A 1 27.42 4.05 -15.19
C MET A 1 26.77 3.21 -14.10
N ALA A 2 25.47 3.38 -13.88
CA ALA A 2 24.73 2.48 -13.01
C ALA A 2 24.71 1.12 -13.70
N SER A 3 25.23 0.08 -13.04
CA SER A 3 25.06 -1.29 -13.52
C SER A 3 23.57 -1.55 -13.72
N GLU A 4 23.17 -2.08 -14.87
CA GLU A 4 21.83 -2.62 -15.09
C GLU A 4 21.63 -3.79 -14.11
N GLY A 5 21.28 -3.46 -12.87
CA GLY A 5 20.80 -4.41 -11.90
C GLY A 5 19.47 -4.92 -12.42
N SER A 6 19.38 -6.23 -12.63
CA SER A 6 18.12 -6.90 -12.91
C SER A 6 17.07 -6.40 -11.92
N LEU A 7 16.10 -5.61 -12.41
CA LEU A 7 14.98 -5.15 -11.61
C LEU A 7 14.21 -6.39 -11.17
N GLN A 8 14.35 -6.77 -9.90
CA GLN A 8 13.53 -7.83 -9.34
C GLN A 8 12.07 -7.39 -9.40
N PRO A 9 11.11 -8.27 -9.69
CA PRO A 9 9.71 -7.86 -9.71
C PRO A 9 9.25 -7.42 -8.31
N ALA A 10 8.40 -6.40 -8.24
CA ALA A 10 7.88 -5.83 -7.00
C ALA A 10 7.32 -6.89 -6.03
N CYS A 11 6.64 -7.90 -6.56
CA CYS A 11 6.07 -9.00 -5.78
C CYS A 11 7.12 -9.89 -5.10
N ALA A 12 8.34 -9.97 -5.64
CA ALA A 12 9.45 -10.69 -5.01
C ALA A 12 10.12 -9.86 -3.90
N LEU A 13 10.05 -8.54 -4.00
CA LEU A 13 10.69 -7.62 -3.04
C LEU A 13 9.80 -7.31 -1.84
N ALA A 14 8.49 -7.19 -2.05
CA ALA A 14 7.53 -6.93 -1.00
C ALA A 14 6.32 -7.88 -1.10
N PRO A 15 6.51 -9.20 -0.95
CA PRO A 15 5.40 -10.14 -1.00
C PRO A 15 4.39 -9.83 0.10
N TYR A 16 3.14 -10.25 -0.11
CA TYR A 16 2.14 -10.27 0.96
C TYR A 16 2.64 -11.13 2.12
N ARG A 17 2.41 -10.64 3.33
CA ARG A 17 2.90 -11.28 4.55
C ARG A 17 1.91 -12.32 5.04
N ALA A 18 2.34 -13.58 5.09
CA ALA A 18 1.55 -14.68 5.65
C ALA A 18 1.23 -14.47 7.15
N ASP A 19 2.02 -13.66 7.86
CA ASP A 19 1.84 -13.37 9.28
C ASP A 19 0.84 -12.22 9.57
N LEU A 20 0.15 -11.71 8.54
CA LEU A 20 -0.90 -10.68 8.65
C LEU A 20 -2.30 -11.20 8.25
N PRO A 21 -2.81 -12.29 8.84
CA PRO A 21 -4.12 -12.83 8.49
C PRO A 21 -5.24 -11.82 8.83
N PHE A 22 -6.30 -11.82 8.02
CA PHE A 22 -7.47 -10.93 8.15
C PHE A 22 -7.15 -9.42 8.06
N LEU A 23 -5.95 -9.05 7.57
CA LEU A 23 -5.62 -7.66 7.27
C LEU A 23 -6.16 -7.26 5.90
N PHE A 24 -7.14 -6.36 5.90
CA PHE A 24 -7.71 -5.74 4.69
C PHE A 24 -7.53 -4.21 4.65
N PHE A 25 -7.23 -3.60 5.79
CA PHE A 25 -6.85 -2.19 5.84
C PHE A 25 -5.50 -2.12 6.54
N GLY A 26 -4.45 -1.96 5.74
CA GLY A 26 -3.07 -1.82 6.18
C GLY A 26 -2.06 -2.57 5.31
N GLU A 27 -2.51 -3.55 4.52
CA GLU A 27 -1.67 -4.35 3.63
C GLU A 27 -1.07 -3.52 2.50
N GLU A 28 -1.84 -2.58 1.93
CA GLU A 28 -1.36 -1.72 0.85
C GLU A 28 -0.20 -0.84 1.34
N ILE A 29 -0.34 -0.22 2.52
CA ILE A 29 0.71 0.62 3.08
C ILE A 29 1.90 -0.20 3.55
N ASP A 30 1.71 -1.40 4.11
CA ASP A 30 2.79 -2.32 4.46
C ASP A 30 3.63 -2.70 3.24
N VAL A 31 2.99 -3.05 2.11
CA VAL A 31 3.69 -3.33 0.85
C VAL A 31 4.39 -2.08 0.32
N LEU A 32 3.70 -0.94 0.31
CA LEU A 32 4.20 0.31 -0.26
C LEU A 32 5.47 0.81 0.45
N VAL A 33 5.48 0.87 1.79
CA VAL A 33 6.66 1.32 2.55
C VAL A 33 7.83 0.35 2.39
N ARG A 34 7.54 -0.96 2.28
CA ARG A 34 8.54 -2.00 2.03
C ARG A 34 9.13 -1.91 0.63
N MET A 35 8.36 -1.55 -0.38
CA MET A 35 8.87 -1.28 -1.73
C MET A 35 9.72 0.01 -1.74
N TRP A 36 9.20 1.09 -1.16
CA TRP A 36 9.89 2.39 -1.10
C TRP A 36 11.28 2.27 -0.46
N THR A 37 11.35 1.62 0.70
CA THR A 37 12.61 1.43 1.45
C THR A 37 13.60 0.48 0.74
N ARG A 38 13.16 -0.23 -0.32
CA ARG A 38 13.98 -1.04 -1.24
C ARG A 38 14.20 -0.35 -2.60
N GLY A 39 14.13 0.98 -2.64
CA GLY A 39 14.49 1.77 -3.82
C GLY A 39 13.41 1.94 -4.89
N TRP A 40 12.16 1.52 -4.66
CA TRP A 40 11.08 1.67 -5.65
C TRP A 40 10.43 3.04 -5.66
N ASP A 41 10.44 3.71 -6.79
CA ASP A 41 9.72 4.97 -6.93
C ASP A 41 8.21 4.76 -6.98
N VAL A 42 7.50 5.71 -6.39
CA VAL A 42 6.04 5.69 -6.23
C VAL A 42 5.48 6.88 -6.98
N PHE A 43 4.47 6.65 -7.82
CA PHE A 43 3.85 7.68 -8.64
C PHE A 43 2.32 7.59 -8.52
N ALA A 44 1.67 8.75 -8.53
CA ALA A 44 0.23 8.88 -8.66
C ALA A 44 -0.06 9.67 -9.95
N PRO A 45 -0.77 9.08 -10.93
CA PRO A 45 -1.09 9.81 -12.16
C PRO A 45 -2.08 10.96 -11.86
N PRO A 46 -1.94 12.14 -12.49
CA PRO A 46 -2.87 13.26 -12.35
C PRO A 46 -4.22 13.03 -13.06
N SER A 47 -4.36 11.93 -13.80
CA SER A 47 -5.55 11.60 -14.57
C SER A 47 -6.04 10.20 -14.25
N THR A 48 -7.34 9.98 -14.43
CA THR A 48 -7.97 8.68 -14.20
C THR A 48 -7.53 7.69 -15.27
N VAL A 49 -6.82 6.63 -14.85
CA VAL A 49 -6.37 5.55 -15.74
C VAL A 49 -7.34 4.37 -15.74
N VAL A 50 -7.98 4.10 -14.59
CA VAL A 50 -8.89 2.95 -14.40
C VAL A 50 -10.01 3.34 -13.45
N TYR A 51 -11.23 2.87 -13.73
CA TYR A 51 -12.40 3.03 -12.87
C TYR A 51 -12.67 1.76 -12.06
N HIS A 52 -13.06 1.93 -10.79
CA HIS A 52 -13.50 0.84 -9.95
C HIS A 52 -15.03 0.72 -9.98
N LEU A 53 -15.56 -0.49 -10.23
CA LEU A 53 -16.98 -0.77 -10.05
C LEU A 53 -17.30 -0.91 -8.55
N TRP A 54 -17.78 0.17 -7.95
CA TRP A 54 -18.13 0.19 -6.53
C TRP A 54 -19.37 -0.64 -6.18
N SER A 55 -20.26 -0.89 -7.16
CA SER A 55 -21.44 -1.72 -6.91
C SER A 55 -21.03 -3.18 -6.68
N ARG A 56 -21.34 -3.67 -5.48
CA ARG A 56 -21.03 -5.05 -5.06
C ARG A 56 -22.26 -5.92 -4.87
N GLN A 57 -23.45 -5.44 -5.21
CA GLN A 57 -24.73 -6.16 -4.96
C GLN A 57 -24.80 -7.53 -5.65
N HIS A 58 -24.01 -7.75 -6.70
CA HIS A 58 -23.98 -8.98 -7.46
C HIS A 58 -23.14 -10.11 -6.83
N ARG A 59 -22.39 -9.85 -5.74
CA ARG A 59 -21.55 -10.87 -5.10
C ARG A 59 -21.45 -10.69 -3.58
N PRO A 60 -21.37 -11.78 -2.81
CA PRO A 60 -21.02 -11.70 -1.40
C PRO A 60 -19.60 -11.14 -1.21
N THR A 61 -19.38 -10.51 -0.06
CA THR A 61 -18.08 -10.01 0.37
C THR A 61 -17.36 -11.07 1.21
N PHE A 62 -16.03 -10.97 1.29
CA PHE A 62 -15.23 -11.81 2.18
C PHE A 62 -15.78 -11.83 3.61
N SER A 63 -16.22 -10.67 4.12
CA SER A 63 -16.76 -10.55 5.48
C SER A 63 -18.10 -11.25 5.68
N GLN A 64 -18.84 -11.55 4.61
CA GLN A 64 -20.10 -12.28 4.64
C GLN A 64 -19.89 -13.80 4.54
N GLU A 65 -18.80 -14.26 3.91
CA GLU A 65 -18.55 -15.69 3.70
C GLU A 65 -17.64 -16.31 4.75
N VAL A 66 -16.71 -15.52 5.32
CA VAL A 66 -15.68 -16.03 6.23
C VAL A 66 -15.98 -15.57 7.66
N PRO A 67 -15.98 -16.48 8.65
CA PRO A 67 -16.07 -16.11 10.06
C PRO A 67 -15.01 -15.07 10.43
N GLN A 68 -15.47 -13.91 10.90
CA GLN A 68 -14.59 -12.81 11.23
C GLN A 68 -13.82 -13.11 12.53
N LYS A 69 -12.52 -12.80 12.52
CA LYS A 69 -11.63 -12.96 13.67
C LYS A 69 -11.10 -11.59 14.11
N PRO A 70 -11.89 -10.80 14.86
CA PRO A 70 -11.55 -9.42 15.18
C PRO A 70 -10.24 -9.30 15.95
N GLU A 71 -9.95 -10.21 16.88
CA GLU A 71 -8.69 -10.24 17.64
C GLU A 71 -7.48 -10.49 16.73
N VAL A 72 -7.60 -11.44 15.80
CA VAL A 72 -6.55 -11.75 14.82
C VAL A 72 -6.31 -10.55 13.89
N LYS A 73 -7.39 -9.93 13.40
CA LYS A 73 -7.31 -8.71 12.60
C LYS A 73 -6.63 -7.58 13.36
N ALA A 74 -7.01 -7.36 14.63
CA ALA A 74 -6.41 -6.33 15.47
C ALA A 74 -4.90 -6.59 15.70
N ALA A 75 -4.50 -7.85 15.90
CA ALA A 75 -3.09 -8.22 16.01
C ALA A 75 -2.31 -7.94 14.71
N SER A 76 -2.88 -8.27 13.55
CA SER A 76 -2.28 -7.96 12.24
C SER A 76 -2.15 -6.45 12.02
N GLN A 77 -3.17 -5.67 12.37
CA GLN A 77 -3.12 -4.20 12.31
C GLN A 77 -2.06 -3.64 13.26
N HIS A 78 -1.94 -4.21 14.47
CA HIS A 78 -0.93 -3.80 15.44
C HIS A 78 0.50 -3.98 14.91
N LYS A 79 0.79 -5.12 14.26
CA LYS A 79 2.10 -5.36 13.62
C LYS A 79 2.43 -4.31 12.56
N VAL A 80 1.47 -3.92 11.73
CA VAL A 80 1.66 -2.87 10.73
C VAL A 80 1.85 -1.51 11.40
N LEU A 81 1.07 -1.19 12.44
CA LEU A 81 1.25 0.06 13.19
C LEU A 81 2.61 0.13 13.90
N GLN A 82 3.14 -0.99 14.41
CA GLN A 82 4.50 -1.07 14.94
C GLN A 82 5.55 -0.81 13.86
N LEU A 83 5.40 -1.43 12.68
CA LEU A 83 6.28 -1.19 11.52
C LEU A 83 6.30 0.29 11.12
N LEU A 84 5.15 0.96 11.18
CA LEU A 84 4.97 2.37 10.83
C LEU A 84 5.33 3.35 11.97
N GLY A 85 5.79 2.86 13.14
CA GLY A 85 6.07 3.72 14.30
C GLY A 85 4.83 4.42 14.89
N ALA A 86 3.62 3.92 14.59
CA ALA A 86 2.33 4.48 14.99
C ALA A 86 1.64 3.73 16.15
N GLY A 87 2.26 2.66 16.66
CA GLY A 87 1.88 2.05 17.93
C GLY A 87 2.55 2.81 19.07
N GLY A 88 1.81 3.62 19.83
CA GLY A 88 2.34 4.41 20.93
C GLY A 88 3.22 3.60 21.90
N ALA A 89 4.31 4.24 22.35
CA ALA A 89 5.25 3.91 23.43
C ALA A 89 5.33 2.47 23.99
N HIS A 90 6.55 1.91 23.87
CA HIS A 90 7.20 0.89 24.72
C HIS A 90 6.86 -0.58 24.45
N GLY A 91 7.54 -1.14 23.45
CA GLY A 91 8.10 -2.49 23.52
C GLY A 91 9.59 -2.39 23.19
N PRO A 92 10.49 -3.13 23.87
CA PRO A 92 11.91 -3.07 23.57
C PRO A 92 12.13 -3.42 22.10
N HIS A 93 13.16 -2.83 21.49
CA HIS A 93 13.79 -3.41 20.32
C HIS A 93 14.28 -4.82 20.67
N THR A 94 13.40 -5.81 20.63
CA THR A 94 13.82 -7.20 20.51
C THR A 94 14.20 -7.40 19.07
N GLN A 95 15.50 -7.28 18.81
CA GLN A 95 16.16 -8.19 17.89
C GLN A 95 15.96 -9.61 18.44
N SER A 96 14.77 -10.18 18.29
CA SER A 96 14.53 -11.59 18.53
C SER A 96 14.60 -12.28 17.18
N GLY A 97 15.77 -12.83 16.90
CA GLY A 97 15.88 -13.94 15.96
C GLY A 97 15.05 -15.09 16.51
N GLU A 98 13.81 -15.19 16.05
CA GLU A 98 12.93 -16.31 16.32
C GLU A 98 12.79 -17.06 15.00
N ALA A 99 13.50 -18.18 14.91
CA ALA A 99 13.36 -19.17 13.86
C ALA A 99 11.93 -19.75 13.94
N GLY A 100 11.03 -19.27 13.09
CA GLY A 100 9.75 -19.92 12.85
C GLY A 100 9.93 -21.26 12.12
N PRO A 101 9.08 -22.26 12.38
CA PRO A 101 9.24 -23.59 11.82
C PRO A 101 8.78 -23.66 10.35
N SER A 102 9.47 -24.56 9.62
CA SER A 102 9.17 -25.12 8.30
C SER A 102 8.98 -24.14 7.14
N ALA A 103 10.06 -24.01 6.36
CA ALA A 103 10.04 -23.55 4.98
C ALA A 103 9.02 -24.32 4.14
N ASP A 104 8.20 -23.59 3.39
CA ASP A 104 7.50 -24.13 2.23
C ASP A 104 8.53 -24.66 1.21
N PRO A 105 8.36 -25.87 0.66
CA PRO A 105 9.33 -26.49 -0.25
C PRO A 105 9.14 -26.04 -1.70
N LEU A 106 9.03 -24.73 -1.94
CA LEU A 106 9.14 -24.15 -3.28
C LEU A 106 10.38 -23.26 -3.31
N SER A 107 11.51 -23.96 -3.34
CA SER A 107 12.86 -23.39 -3.33
C SER A 107 13.27 -22.83 -4.68
N ALA A 108 13.94 -21.67 -4.59
CA ALA A 108 15.06 -21.25 -5.41
C ALA A 108 14.81 -20.79 -6.86
N THR A 109 14.63 -19.47 -7.00
CA THR A 109 15.39 -18.72 -8.01
C THR A 109 16.33 -17.76 -7.28
N SER A 110 17.62 -17.88 -7.59
CA SER A 110 18.74 -17.18 -6.95
C SER A 110 18.64 -15.66 -7.05
N CYS A 111 18.45 -14.97 -5.92
CA CYS A 111 18.61 -13.53 -5.88
C CYS A 111 18.98 -13.08 -4.46
N GLY A 112 20.29 -13.03 -4.17
CA GLY A 112 20.89 -12.42 -2.97
C GLY A 112 20.35 -12.91 -1.61
N PRO A 113 20.88 -12.38 -0.48
CA PRO A 113 20.21 -12.53 0.80
C PRO A 113 18.92 -11.72 0.76
N LEU A 114 17.78 -12.39 0.54
CA LEU A 114 16.46 -11.78 0.63
C LEU A 114 16.24 -11.31 2.08
N LEU A 115 16.01 -10.02 2.27
CA LEU A 115 15.55 -9.49 3.55
C LEU A 115 14.25 -10.21 3.96
N PRO A 116 13.97 -10.37 5.27
CA PRO A 116 12.70 -10.92 5.74
C PRO A 116 11.53 -10.21 5.05
N SER A 117 10.48 -10.94 4.68
CA SER A 117 9.30 -10.37 4.01
C SER A 117 8.66 -9.24 4.80
N SER A 118 8.82 -9.25 6.13
CA SER A 118 8.33 -8.25 7.08
C SER A 118 9.25 -7.05 7.31
N ALA A 119 10.52 -7.11 6.87
CA ALA A 119 11.49 -6.05 7.12
C ALA A 119 11.36 -4.89 6.12
N LEU A 120 11.64 -3.68 6.59
CA LEU A 120 11.93 -2.53 5.73
C LEU A 120 13.30 -2.72 5.04
N GLY A 121 13.43 -2.15 3.84
CA GLY A 121 14.72 -2.04 3.17
C GLY A 121 15.61 -0.95 3.77
N SER A 122 16.81 -0.79 3.20
CA SER A 122 17.83 0.15 3.65
C SER A 122 18.11 1.32 2.69
N ASP A 123 17.49 1.32 1.50
CA ASP A 123 17.83 2.29 0.44
C ASP A 123 17.25 3.67 0.70
N ARG A 124 16.08 3.72 1.37
CA ARG A 124 15.43 4.95 1.84
C ARG A 124 14.77 4.71 3.19
N SER A 125 14.58 5.76 3.97
CA SER A 125 13.96 5.65 5.29
C SER A 125 12.42 5.75 5.24
N LEU A 126 11.76 5.27 6.30
CA LEU A 126 10.34 5.50 6.53
C LEU A 126 10.04 7.01 6.71
N ALA A 127 10.93 7.76 7.35
CA ALA A 127 10.76 9.20 7.54
C ALA A 127 10.80 9.95 6.20
N ASP A 128 11.63 9.50 5.24
CA ASP A 128 11.63 10.05 3.89
C ASP A 128 10.33 9.73 3.16
N PHE A 129 9.76 8.53 3.38
CA PHE A 129 8.45 8.19 2.85
C PHE A 129 7.35 9.10 3.41
N GLU A 130 7.31 9.30 4.73
CA GLU A 130 6.36 10.22 5.39
C GLU A 130 6.46 11.64 4.82
N ARG A 131 7.69 12.14 4.62
CA ARG A 131 7.91 13.44 3.97
C ARG A 131 7.44 13.45 2.52
N PHE A 132 7.73 12.40 1.77
CA PHE A 132 7.38 12.27 0.35
C PHE A 132 5.86 12.27 0.13
N CYS A 133 5.12 11.43 0.86
CA CYS A 133 3.66 11.33 0.70
C CYS A 133 2.89 12.35 1.55
N GLY A 134 3.56 13.03 2.48
CA GLY A 134 2.93 14.04 3.35
C GLY A 134 2.02 13.45 4.43
N VAL A 135 2.23 12.19 4.81
CA VAL A 135 1.51 11.48 5.88
C VAL A 135 2.43 11.31 7.08
N ASN A 136 1.94 11.59 8.29
CA ASN A 136 2.65 11.25 9.53
C ASN A 136 1.87 10.17 10.27
N PHE A 137 2.44 8.97 10.35
CA PHE A 137 1.78 7.80 10.92
C PHE A 137 1.62 7.92 12.44
N ALA A 138 2.66 8.37 13.13
CA ALA A 138 2.64 8.52 14.59
C ALA A 138 1.59 9.53 15.06
N LYS A 139 1.51 10.69 14.39
CA LYS A 139 0.55 11.76 14.70
C LYS A 139 -0.81 11.55 14.05
N ARG A 140 -0.95 10.56 13.15
CA ARG A 140 -2.15 10.27 12.38
C ARG A 140 -2.68 11.51 11.66
N SER A 141 -1.79 12.21 10.97
CA SER A 141 -2.09 13.47 10.27
C SER A 141 -1.65 13.43 8.82
N VAL A 142 -2.36 14.16 7.96
CA VAL A 142 -2.00 14.33 6.55
C VAL A 142 -1.88 15.82 6.22
N THR A 143 -0.94 16.15 5.35
CA THR A 143 -0.73 17.51 4.83
C THR A 143 -1.66 17.79 3.64
N GLN A 144 -1.72 19.03 3.16
CA GLN A 144 -2.44 19.35 1.91
C GLN A 144 -1.81 18.64 0.71
N HIS A 145 -0.48 18.56 0.66
CA HIS A 145 0.29 17.79 -0.34
C HIS A 145 -0.21 16.36 -0.47
N ALA A 146 -0.46 15.69 0.65
CA ALA A 146 -0.98 14.32 0.67
C ALA A 146 -2.37 14.17 0.03
N LYS A 147 -3.24 15.19 0.15
CA LYS A 147 -4.60 15.16 -0.40
C LYS A 147 -4.61 15.16 -1.92
N CYS A 148 -3.58 15.73 -2.53
CA CYS A 148 -3.44 15.87 -3.97
C CYS A 148 -2.38 14.90 -4.54
N GLY A 149 -2.03 13.83 -3.81
CA GLY A 149 -1.05 12.84 -4.28
C GLY A 149 0.34 13.42 -4.56
N GLY A 150 0.66 14.56 -3.94
CA GLY A 150 1.89 15.31 -4.15
C GLY A 150 1.92 16.20 -5.40
N LEU A 151 0.76 16.46 -6.01
CA LEU A 151 0.60 17.35 -7.15
C LEU A 151 -0.16 18.62 -6.77
N GLU A 152 0.01 19.68 -7.55
CA GLU A 152 -0.84 20.88 -7.47
C GLU A 152 -2.26 20.53 -7.94
N GLU A 153 -3.29 21.17 -7.37
CA GLU A 153 -4.69 20.93 -7.78
C GLU A 153 -4.91 21.16 -9.28
N ALA A 154 -4.20 22.13 -9.86
CA ALA A 154 -4.23 22.42 -11.30
C ALA A 154 -3.67 21.30 -12.19
N ALA A 155 -2.95 20.32 -11.63
CA ALA A 155 -2.44 19.17 -12.39
C ALA A 155 -3.56 18.19 -12.74
N PHE A 156 -4.66 18.16 -11.97
CA PHE A 156 -5.77 17.25 -12.20
C PHE A 156 -6.62 17.76 -13.35
N GLN A 157 -6.64 16.99 -14.44
CA GLN A 157 -7.47 17.28 -15.60
C GLN A 157 -8.83 16.59 -15.43
N GLU A 158 -9.89 17.20 -15.95
CA GLU A 158 -11.17 16.49 -16.10
C GLU A 158 -10.95 15.22 -16.92
N SER A 159 -11.50 14.10 -16.44
CA SER A 159 -11.40 12.87 -17.22
C SER A 159 -12.24 13.01 -18.48
N VAL A 160 -11.82 12.38 -19.58
CA VAL A 160 -12.62 12.31 -20.81
C VAL A 160 -14.02 11.76 -20.51
N ALA A 161 -14.16 10.87 -19.53
CA ALA A 161 -15.45 10.36 -19.09
C ALA A 161 -16.32 11.44 -18.43
N ASP A 162 -15.75 12.35 -17.64
CA ASP A 162 -16.47 13.48 -17.04
C ASP A 162 -16.92 14.46 -18.12
N SER A 163 -16.06 14.72 -19.11
CA SER A 163 -16.43 15.53 -20.28
C SER A 163 -17.57 14.87 -21.09
N ILE A 164 -17.52 13.54 -21.28
CA ILE A 164 -18.59 12.77 -21.95
C ILE A 164 -19.87 12.77 -21.13
N LEU A 165 -19.80 12.55 -19.81
CA LEU A 165 -20.96 12.57 -18.91
C LEU A 165 -21.61 13.95 -18.88
N SER A 166 -20.81 15.01 -18.81
CA SER A 166 -21.26 16.40 -18.91
C SER A 166 -21.95 16.67 -20.25
N MET A 167 -21.38 16.21 -21.37
CA MET A 167 -22.02 16.30 -22.69
C MET A 167 -23.36 15.55 -22.74
N LEU A 168 -23.44 14.33 -22.21
CA LEU A 168 -24.66 13.54 -22.20
C LEU A 168 -25.76 14.16 -21.32
N GLN A 169 -25.40 14.76 -20.18
CA GLN A 169 -26.35 15.46 -19.31
C GLN A 169 -26.90 16.74 -19.94
N ASN A 170 -26.06 17.49 -20.66
CA ASN A 170 -26.47 18.72 -21.34
C ASN A 170 -27.40 18.46 -22.54
N VAL A 171 -27.23 17.33 -23.24
CA VAL A 171 -28.14 16.89 -24.31
C VAL A 171 -29.52 16.49 -23.74
N ALA A 172 -29.57 15.87 -22.55
CA ALA A 172 -30.82 15.45 -21.92
C ALA A 172 -31.67 16.60 -21.35
N LEU A 173 -31.12 17.80 -21.19
CA LEU A 173 -31.78 18.97 -20.60
C LEU A 173 -32.18 20.05 -21.63
N SER A 174 -31.93 19.82 -22.92
CA SER A 174 -32.35 20.74 -23.98
C SER A 174 -33.84 20.51 -24.31
N PRO A 175 -34.72 21.53 -24.17
CA PRO A 175 -36.10 21.41 -24.63
C PRO A 175 -36.10 21.24 -26.16
N GLN A 176 -36.91 20.30 -26.65
CA GLN A 176 -37.22 20.16 -28.08
C GLN A 176 -38.01 21.36 -28.60
#